data_AF-A0A7J8VY64-F1
#
_entry.id   AF-A0A7J8VY64-F1
#
_cell.length_a   1.000
_cell.length_b   1.000
_cell.length_c   1.000
_cell.angle_alpha   90.00
_cell.angle_beta   90.00
_cell.angle_gamma   90.00
#
_symmetry.space_group_name_H-M   'P 1'
#
loop_
_entity.id
_entity.type
_entity.pdbx_description
1 polymer ?
#
loop_
_entity_poly.entity_id
_entity_poly.type
_entity_poly.pdbx_seq_one_letter_code
_entity_poly.pdbx_strand_id
1 'polypeptide(L)'
;MWRPFFEQYHLIIVQDGDPSKKIRVPDGFDYQLYNRNDVNRILGPKASCISFKDSACRCFGYLVSKKKYIFTIDDDCFVAKDPSGKEINALEQHIKNLLTPSTTHFFNTLYDPYREGADFVRGYPFSLREGAPTAVSHGLWLNIPDYDAPTQLVKPLERNTRYVDAVMTVPKGTLFPMCGMNLAFDRELIGPAMYFGLMGDGQPIGRYDDMWAGWCMKVICDHLGLGVKTGLPYIWHSKASSPFVNLKKEYKGIFWQEKAIPFFQSVSLPKECSSVEKCYLALAGEVKSKLGEVDPYFIKLADAMVTWIEAWNMVNSPGEKPAMTSLPNATSKK
;
A
#
# COMPACT_ATOMS: atom_id res chain seq x y z
N MET A 1 -4.39 17.63 13.85
CA MET A 1 -4.85 16.47 14.68
C MET A 1 -5.80 15.64 13.82
N TRP A 2 -5.80 14.30 13.86
CA TRP A 2 -6.57 13.50 12.89
C TRP A 2 -8.09 13.45 13.10
N ARG A 3 -8.60 13.70 14.31
CA ARG A 3 -10.02 13.52 14.65
C ARG A 3 -11.00 14.11 13.62
N PRO A 4 -10.89 15.39 13.20
CA PRO A 4 -11.83 15.98 12.25
C PRO A 4 -11.86 15.29 10.88
N PHE A 5 -10.79 14.57 10.52
CA PHE A 5 -10.68 13.87 9.24
C PHE A 5 -11.07 12.40 9.34
N PHE A 6 -10.96 11.76 10.51
CA PHE A 6 -11.24 10.34 10.70
C PHE A 6 -12.63 10.05 11.26
N GLU A 7 -13.26 10.99 11.97
CA GLU A 7 -14.52 10.74 12.68
C GLU A 7 -15.70 10.31 11.79
N GLN A 8 -15.67 10.69 10.51
CA GLN A 8 -16.69 10.32 9.52
C GLN A 8 -16.42 8.97 8.83
N TYR A 9 -15.31 8.30 9.15
CA TYR A 9 -14.90 7.05 8.50
C TYR A 9 -14.83 5.89 9.50
N HIS A 10 -15.00 4.69 8.97
CA HIS A 10 -14.76 3.46 9.73
C HIS A 10 -13.27 3.17 9.81
N LEU A 11 -12.76 2.93 11.02
CA LEU A 11 -11.34 2.64 11.27
C LEU A 11 -11.12 1.13 11.49
N ILE A 12 -10.11 0.57 10.82
CA ILE A 12 -9.61 -0.77 11.13
C ILE A 12 -8.21 -0.60 11.70
N ILE A 13 -8.05 -0.93 12.97
CA ILE A 13 -6.79 -0.84 13.69
C ILE A 13 -6.20 -2.24 13.80
N VAL A 14 -5.04 -2.46 13.20
CA VAL A 14 -4.29 -3.71 13.36
C VAL A 14 -3.14 -3.47 14.31
N GLN A 15 -3.25 -4.02 15.51
CA GLN A 15 -2.22 -3.99 16.53
C GLN A 15 -1.14 -5.02 16.22
N ASP A 16 0.07 -4.52 16.02
CA ASP A 16 1.27 -5.34 15.90
C ASP A 16 1.99 -5.51 17.25
N GLY A 17 2.80 -6.58 17.35
CA GLY A 17 3.57 -6.89 18.54
C GLY A 17 2.78 -7.60 19.65
N ASP A 18 2.95 -7.16 20.89
CA ASP A 18 2.39 -7.83 22.07
C ASP A 18 0.86 -7.62 22.17
N PRO A 19 0.04 -8.67 21.99
CA PRO A 19 -1.42 -8.57 22.00
C PRO A 19 -2.00 -8.30 23.40
N SER A 20 -1.20 -8.42 24.47
CA SER A 20 -1.65 -8.11 25.83
C SER A 20 -1.69 -6.60 26.11
N LYS A 21 -0.97 -5.80 25.31
CA LYS A 21 -0.99 -4.34 25.43
C LYS A 21 -2.34 -3.81 24.99
N LYS A 22 -2.99 -3.02 25.85
CA LYS A 22 -4.28 -2.40 25.54
C LYS A 22 -4.07 -1.09 24.78
N ILE A 23 -4.56 -1.02 23.55
CA ILE A 23 -4.71 0.24 22.81
C ILE A 23 -6.00 0.92 23.24
N ARG A 24 -5.94 2.23 23.50
CA ARG A 24 -7.11 3.06 23.82
C ARG A 24 -7.46 3.91 22.61
N VAL A 25 -8.67 3.73 22.10
CA VAL A 25 -9.23 4.59 21.05
C VAL A 25 -10.12 5.62 21.74
N PRO A 26 -9.98 6.92 21.45
CA PRO A 26 -10.86 7.94 22.02
C PRO A 26 -12.34 7.70 21.68
N ASP A 27 -13.25 8.21 22.52
CA ASP A 27 -14.68 8.10 22.23
C ASP A 27 -15.08 8.82 20.92
N GLY A 28 -16.13 8.30 20.28
CA GLY A 28 -16.74 8.85 19.07
C GLY A 28 -16.22 8.30 17.74
N PHE A 29 -15.26 7.38 17.74
CA PHE A 29 -14.82 6.69 16.51
C PHE A 29 -15.61 5.39 16.28
N ASP A 30 -16.02 5.15 15.04
CA ASP A 30 -16.45 3.84 14.57
C ASP A 30 -15.21 3.01 14.20
N TYR A 31 -14.90 1.96 14.95
CA TYR A 31 -13.69 1.18 14.72
C TYR A 31 -13.81 -0.32 15.03
N GLN A 32 -12.97 -1.09 14.36
CA GLN A 32 -12.62 -2.47 14.71
C GLN A 32 -11.13 -2.53 15.05
N LEU A 33 -10.79 -3.26 16.11
CA LEU A 33 -9.41 -3.49 16.51
C LEU A 33 -9.11 -4.98 16.44
N TYR A 34 -8.04 -5.32 15.75
CA TYR A 34 -7.53 -6.68 15.62
C TYR A 34 -6.10 -6.76 16.12
N ASN A 35 -5.74 -7.88 16.75
CA ASN A 35 -4.36 -8.20 17.10
C ASN A 35 -3.97 -9.59 16.57
N ARG A 36 -2.75 -10.05 16.89
CA ARG A 36 -2.25 -11.34 16.41
C ARG A 36 -3.13 -12.54 16.79
N ASN A 37 -3.83 -12.50 17.93
CA ASN A 37 -4.75 -13.57 18.32
C ASN A 37 -5.98 -13.62 17.41
N ASP A 38 -6.50 -12.47 16.99
CA ASP A 38 -7.61 -12.40 16.03
C ASP A 38 -7.19 -12.90 14.65
N VAL A 39 -6.00 -12.51 14.17
CA VAL A 39 -5.43 -13.00 12.91
C VAL A 39 -5.35 -14.52 12.91
N ASN A 40 -4.76 -15.11 13.96
CA ASN A 40 -4.63 -16.57 14.10
C ASN A 40 -6.00 -17.26 14.18
N ARG A 41 -6.95 -16.69 14.91
CA ARG A 41 -8.30 -17.24 15.07
C ARG A 41 -9.09 -17.22 13.77
N ILE A 42 -9.00 -16.13 13.01
CA ILE A 42 -9.80 -15.91 11.79
C ILE A 42 -9.23 -16.68 10.60
N LEU A 43 -7.91 -16.71 10.44
CA LEU A 43 -7.25 -17.33 9.28
C LEU A 43 -6.76 -18.75 9.53
N GLY A 44 -6.70 -19.19 10.79
CA GLY A 44 -6.16 -20.50 11.15
C GLY A 44 -4.75 -20.70 10.57
N PRO A 45 -4.45 -21.82 9.88
CA PRO A 45 -3.16 -22.05 9.25
C PRO A 45 -2.72 -20.98 8.24
N LYS A 46 -3.68 -20.30 7.59
CA LYS A 46 -3.40 -19.24 6.61
C LYS A 46 -2.88 -17.95 7.27
N ALA A 47 -2.97 -17.82 8.60
CA ALA A 47 -2.36 -16.70 9.33
C ALA A 47 -0.84 -16.58 9.11
N SER A 48 -0.20 -17.64 8.63
CA SER A 48 1.21 -17.66 8.23
C SER A 48 1.56 -16.67 7.10
N CYS A 49 0.60 -16.24 6.28
CA CYS A 49 0.84 -15.21 5.27
C CYS A 49 0.82 -13.78 5.83
N ILE A 50 0.31 -13.56 7.04
CA ILE A 50 0.31 -12.24 7.66
C ILE A 50 1.60 -12.07 8.46
N SER A 51 2.35 -11.03 8.12
CA SER A 51 3.61 -10.67 8.77
C SER A 51 3.45 -10.30 10.25
N PHE A 52 4.54 -10.31 11.01
CA PHE A 52 4.55 -10.06 12.46
C PHE A 52 5.77 -9.25 12.90
N LYS A 53 5.54 -8.28 13.79
CA LYS A 53 6.51 -7.27 14.25
C LYS A 53 7.03 -6.38 13.12
N ASP A 54 6.14 -6.02 12.20
CA ASP A 54 6.38 -5.09 11.11
C ASP A 54 5.08 -4.50 10.55
N SER A 55 5.24 -3.48 9.70
CA SER A 55 4.17 -2.70 9.08
C SER A 55 3.23 -3.54 8.21
N ALA A 56 3.67 -4.67 7.64
CA ALA A 56 2.86 -5.48 6.74
C ALA A 56 1.69 -6.20 7.44
N CYS A 57 1.64 -6.21 8.78
CA CYS A 57 0.46 -6.69 9.53
C CYS A 57 -0.84 -6.01 9.07
N ARG A 58 -0.77 -4.76 8.57
CA ARG A 58 -1.89 -4.00 8.00
C ARG A 58 -2.61 -4.71 6.85
N CYS A 59 -1.96 -5.66 6.17
CA CYS A 59 -2.60 -6.47 5.13
C CYS A 59 -3.83 -7.21 5.68
N PHE A 60 -3.83 -7.57 6.97
CA PHE A 60 -5.01 -8.12 7.60
C PHE A 60 -6.20 -7.14 7.59
N GLY A 61 -5.95 -5.85 7.78
CA GLY A 61 -6.96 -4.81 7.66
C GLY A 61 -7.52 -4.71 6.24
N TYR A 62 -6.66 -4.83 5.22
CA TYR A 62 -7.09 -4.86 3.81
C TYR A 62 -7.98 -6.05 3.52
N LEU A 63 -7.61 -7.21 4.08
CA LEU A 63 -8.30 -8.48 3.91
C LEU A 63 -9.74 -8.44 4.45
N VAL A 64 -9.92 -7.90 5.66
CA VAL A 64 -11.22 -7.90 6.37
C VAL A 64 -12.12 -6.72 6.00
N SER A 65 -11.54 -5.62 5.52
CA SER A 65 -12.31 -4.45 5.07
C SER A 65 -13.28 -4.84 3.95
N LYS A 66 -14.51 -4.32 4.06
CA LYS A 66 -15.57 -4.44 3.04
C LYS A 66 -15.86 -3.12 2.33
N LYS A 67 -15.07 -2.07 2.61
CA LYS A 67 -15.23 -0.76 1.96
C LYS A 67 -14.56 -0.79 0.59
N LYS A 68 -15.16 -0.09 -0.38
CA LYS A 68 -14.63 0.04 -1.74
C LYS A 68 -13.27 0.73 -1.75
N TYR A 69 -13.14 1.85 -1.03
CA TYR A 69 -11.87 2.56 -0.90
C TYR A 69 -11.25 2.30 0.46
N ILE A 70 -9.94 2.05 0.45
CA ILE A 70 -9.14 1.86 1.67
C ILE A 70 -8.04 2.92 1.66
N PHE A 71 -7.93 3.65 2.76
CA PHE A 71 -6.79 4.52 3.07
C PHE A 71 -5.99 3.86 4.20
N THR A 72 -4.67 3.76 4.04
CA THR A 72 -3.75 3.25 5.05
C THR A 72 -2.78 4.35 5.47
N ILE A 73 -2.44 4.34 6.75
CA ILE A 73 -1.55 5.30 7.38
C ILE A 73 -0.80 4.65 8.54
N ASP A 74 0.44 5.07 8.75
CA ASP A 74 1.28 4.65 9.87
C ASP A 74 0.94 5.41 11.16
N ASP A 75 1.29 4.86 12.31
CA ASP A 75 1.00 5.44 13.63
C ASP A 75 1.82 6.70 13.95
N ASP A 76 2.91 6.92 13.21
CA ASP A 76 3.80 8.08 13.32
C ASP A 76 3.58 9.14 12.22
N CYS A 77 2.45 9.05 11.52
CA CYS A 77 2.04 9.98 10.47
C CYS A 77 0.92 10.91 10.95
N PHE A 78 1.09 12.21 10.72
CA PHE A 78 0.23 13.29 11.24
C PHE A 78 -0.35 14.15 10.10
N VAL A 79 -1.33 14.98 10.44
CA VAL A 79 -1.91 15.96 9.50
C VAL A 79 -0.83 16.97 9.10
N ALA A 80 -0.51 17.02 7.81
CA ALA A 80 0.36 18.05 7.25
C ALA A 80 -0.39 19.36 7.01
N LYS A 81 0.37 20.43 6.79
CA LYS A 81 -0.13 21.74 6.37
C LYS A 81 0.35 22.06 4.97
N ASP A 82 -0.50 22.71 4.19
CA ASP A 82 -0.12 23.27 2.90
C ASP A 82 0.71 24.56 3.09
N PRO A 83 1.25 25.16 2.02
CA PRO A 83 2.03 26.40 2.11
C PRO A 83 1.28 27.60 2.70
N SER A 84 -0.07 27.59 2.72
CA SER A 84 -0.88 28.62 3.37
C SER A 84 -1.05 28.39 4.88
N GLY A 85 -0.58 27.25 5.39
CA GLY A 85 -0.72 26.85 6.78
C GLY A 85 -2.03 26.11 7.09
N LYS A 86 -2.86 25.83 6.07
CA LYS A 86 -4.11 25.09 6.23
C LYS A 86 -3.83 23.60 6.38
N GLU A 87 -4.56 22.94 7.28
CA GLU A 87 -4.49 21.48 7.44
C GLU A 87 -4.97 20.77 6.16
N ILE A 88 -4.20 19.76 5.73
CA ILE A 88 -4.48 18.98 4.53
C ILE A 88 -5.43 17.83 4.87
N ASN A 89 -6.56 17.77 4.17
CA ASN A 89 -7.45 16.61 4.21
C ASN A 89 -6.93 15.53 3.25
N ALA A 90 -6.03 14.67 3.73
CA ALA A 90 -5.43 13.62 2.90
C ALA A 90 -6.46 12.64 2.33
N LEU A 91 -7.47 12.25 3.12
CA LEU A 91 -8.48 11.28 2.69
C LEU A 91 -9.32 11.83 1.52
N GLU A 92 -9.75 13.09 1.61
CA GLU A 92 -10.50 13.73 0.53
C GLU A 92 -9.67 13.80 -0.77
N GLN A 93 -8.40 14.19 -0.69
CA GLN A 93 -7.52 14.27 -1.85
C GLN A 93 -7.24 12.89 -2.46
N HIS A 94 -7.01 11.86 -1.64
CA HIS A 94 -6.90 10.49 -2.11
C HIS A 94 -8.17 10.01 -2.84
N ILE A 95 -9.34 10.30 -2.28
CA ILE A 95 -10.62 9.94 -2.92
C ILE A 95 -10.78 10.67 -4.26
N LYS A 96 -10.43 11.96 -4.35
CA LYS A 96 -10.42 12.70 -5.63
C LYS A 96 -9.50 12.04 -6.67
N ASN A 97 -8.32 11.58 -6.26
CA ASN A 97 -7.41 10.87 -7.14
C ASN A 97 -7.97 9.53 -7.64
N LEU A 98 -8.62 8.76 -6.76
CA LEU A 98 -9.23 7.47 -7.09
C LEU A 98 -10.47 7.61 -7.98
N LEU A 99 -11.23 8.70 -7.81
CA LEU A 99 -12.44 8.98 -8.61
C LEU A 99 -12.15 9.61 -9.97
N THR A 100 -10.91 10.01 -10.23
CA THR A 100 -10.51 10.62 -11.51
C THR A 100 -9.65 9.65 -12.33
N PRO A 101 -9.78 9.61 -13.66
CA PRO A 101 -9.00 8.69 -14.49
C PRO A 101 -7.49 8.99 -14.46
N SER A 102 -6.70 8.06 -14.97
CA SER A 102 -5.25 8.17 -15.12
C SER A 102 -4.85 8.16 -16.60
N THR A 103 -3.76 8.86 -16.94
CA THR A 103 -3.21 8.91 -18.30
C THR A 103 -2.08 7.88 -18.47
N THR A 104 -2.41 6.60 -18.47
CA THR A 104 -1.42 5.49 -18.44
C THR A 104 -0.72 5.23 -19.77
N HIS A 105 -1.42 5.45 -20.88
CA HIS A 105 -0.97 5.06 -22.23
C HIS A 105 -0.28 6.18 -23.01
N PHE A 106 -0.44 7.42 -22.58
CA PHE A 106 0.22 8.58 -23.16
C PHE A 106 0.51 9.59 -22.06
N PHE A 107 1.74 10.07 -21.96
CA PHE A 107 2.14 10.94 -20.86
C PHE A 107 1.72 12.39 -21.14
N ASN A 108 0.84 12.95 -20.30
CA ASN A 108 0.53 14.38 -20.35
C ASN A 108 1.67 15.17 -19.70
N THR A 109 2.35 16.01 -20.46
CA THR A 109 3.60 16.66 -20.01
C THR A 109 3.42 17.84 -19.06
N LEU A 110 2.20 18.35 -18.90
CA LEU A 110 1.90 19.48 -18.01
C LEU A 110 1.65 19.00 -16.57
N TYR A 111 0.43 18.57 -16.27
CA TYR A 111 0.00 17.99 -14.99
C TYR A 111 -1.12 16.97 -15.23
N ASP A 112 -1.65 16.35 -14.18
CA ASP A 112 -2.86 15.53 -14.27
C ASP A 112 -4.03 16.33 -14.90
N PRO A 113 -4.50 15.99 -16.12
CA PRO A 113 -5.50 16.78 -16.85
C PRO A 113 -6.90 16.71 -16.24
N TYR A 114 -7.12 15.83 -15.25
CA TYR A 114 -8.41 15.72 -14.56
C TYR A 114 -8.51 16.60 -13.31
N ARG A 115 -7.48 17.41 -13.04
CA ARG A 115 -7.49 18.39 -11.95
C ARG A 115 -7.94 19.76 -12.46
N GLU A 116 -8.58 20.51 -11.56
CA GLU A 116 -8.92 21.91 -11.81
C GLU A 116 -7.66 22.71 -12.19
N GLY A 117 -7.76 23.50 -13.27
CA GLY A 117 -6.66 24.31 -13.78
C GLY A 117 -5.64 23.57 -14.67
N ALA A 118 -5.85 22.29 -14.96
CA ALA A 118 -5.05 21.52 -15.90
C ALA A 118 -5.91 20.93 -17.04
N ASP A 119 -5.30 20.64 -18.18
CA ASP A 119 -5.95 20.02 -19.35
C ASP A 119 -4.92 19.19 -20.16
N PHE A 120 -5.41 18.45 -21.15
CA PHE A 120 -4.61 17.75 -22.13
C PHE A 120 -3.88 18.73 -23.04
N VAL A 121 -2.56 18.57 -23.15
CA VAL A 121 -1.73 19.43 -24.00
C VAL A 121 -1.88 19.08 -25.49
N ARG A 122 -1.50 20.03 -26.36
CA ARG A 122 -1.44 19.82 -27.81
C ARG A 122 -0.60 18.57 -28.13
N GLY A 123 -1.17 17.68 -28.94
CA GLY A 123 -0.56 16.42 -29.33
C GLY A 123 -1.04 15.21 -28.53
N TYR A 124 -1.76 15.41 -27.41
CA TYR A 124 -2.41 14.32 -26.69
C TYR A 124 -3.61 13.78 -27.49
N PRO A 125 -3.63 12.49 -27.88
CA PRO A 125 -4.68 11.92 -28.71
C PRO A 125 -6.07 12.02 -28.07
N PHE A 126 -7.07 12.49 -28.82
CA PHE A 126 -8.45 12.61 -28.33
C PHE A 126 -9.04 11.28 -27.86
N SER A 127 -8.74 10.19 -28.56
CA SER A 127 -9.19 8.83 -28.21
C SER A 127 -8.65 8.31 -26.89
N LEU A 128 -7.63 8.96 -26.29
CA LEU A 128 -7.03 8.56 -25.02
C LEU A 128 -7.40 9.50 -23.85
N ARG A 129 -8.27 10.49 -24.08
CA ARG A 129 -8.62 11.52 -23.08
C ARG A 129 -9.63 11.05 -22.02
N GLU A 130 -10.29 9.90 -22.23
CA GLU A 130 -11.14 9.29 -21.20
C GLU A 130 -10.29 8.66 -20.08
N GLY A 131 -9.05 8.28 -20.39
CA GLY A 131 -8.10 7.69 -19.44
C GLY A 131 -8.47 6.28 -19.00
N ALA A 132 -7.70 5.79 -18.02
CA ALA A 132 -7.88 4.51 -17.37
C ALA A 132 -8.44 4.67 -15.95
N PRO A 133 -9.26 3.74 -15.42
CA PRO A 133 -9.67 3.76 -14.02
C PRO A 133 -8.46 3.77 -13.08
N THR A 134 -8.47 4.63 -12.05
CA THR A 134 -7.36 4.73 -11.09
C THR A 134 -7.57 3.74 -9.94
N ALA A 135 -6.68 2.76 -9.84
CA ALA A 135 -6.72 1.73 -8.81
C ALA A 135 -6.00 2.16 -7.52
N VAL A 136 -4.94 2.97 -7.63
CA VAL A 136 -4.10 3.36 -6.48
C VAL A 136 -3.79 4.85 -6.52
N SER A 137 -3.88 5.50 -5.36
CA SER A 137 -3.40 6.84 -5.10
C SER A 137 -2.31 6.79 -4.03
N HIS A 138 -1.09 7.05 -4.44
CA HIS A 138 0.09 7.13 -3.59
C HIS A 138 0.34 8.59 -3.19
N GLY A 139 0.26 8.88 -1.90
CA GLY A 139 0.51 10.20 -1.35
C GLY A 139 1.97 10.36 -0.94
N LEU A 140 2.38 11.60 -0.75
CA LEU A 140 3.73 11.97 -0.31
C LEU A 140 3.73 12.39 1.16
N TRP A 141 4.89 12.80 1.66
CA TRP A 141 5.07 13.17 3.06
C TRP A 141 6.04 14.35 3.18
N LEU A 142 5.83 15.16 4.22
CA LEU A 142 6.72 16.22 4.65
C LEU A 142 7.51 15.77 5.90
N ASN A 143 8.54 16.55 6.25
CA ASN A 143 9.42 16.35 7.39
C ASN A 143 10.44 15.21 7.19
N ILE A 144 10.26 14.01 7.75
CA ILE A 144 11.27 12.95 7.61
C ILE A 144 11.12 12.25 6.24
N PRO A 145 12.10 12.36 5.32
CA PRO A 145 12.03 11.64 4.05
C PRO A 145 12.13 10.12 4.25
N ASP A 146 11.53 9.34 3.35
CA ASP A 146 11.61 7.88 3.39
C ASP A 146 12.81 7.45 2.56
N TYR A 147 13.98 7.57 3.18
CA TYR A 147 15.25 7.16 2.60
C TYR A 147 15.59 5.74 3.00
N ASP A 148 16.34 5.07 2.12
CA ASP A 148 17.12 3.90 2.51
C ASP A 148 18.10 4.28 3.63
N ALA A 149 18.45 3.30 4.46
CA ALA A 149 19.30 3.51 5.62
C ALA A 149 20.67 4.12 5.27
N PRO A 150 21.39 3.69 4.22
CA PRO A 150 22.63 4.37 3.77
C PRO A 150 22.44 5.86 3.50
N THR A 151 21.39 6.25 2.75
CA THR A 151 21.09 7.65 2.46
C THR A 151 20.75 8.41 3.75
N GLN A 152 19.96 7.82 4.65
CA GLN A 152 19.66 8.41 5.95
C GLN A 152 20.91 8.61 6.83
N LEU A 153 21.89 7.69 6.78
CA LEU A 153 23.17 7.81 7.51
C LEU A 153 23.96 9.05 7.08
N VAL A 154 23.99 9.36 5.79
CA VAL A 154 24.75 10.51 5.26
C VAL A 154 23.96 11.82 5.28
N LYS A 155 22.63 11.75 5.41
CA LYS A 155 21.71 12.91 5.45
C LYS A 155 20.79 12.91 6.69
N PRO A 156 21.31 12.78 7.93
CA PRO A 156 20.49 12.57 9.13
C PRO A 156 19.61 13.79 9.50
N LEU A 157 20.02 14.98 9.10
CA LEU A 157 19.33 16.24 9.38
C LEU A 157 18.42 16.71 8.24
N GLU A 158 18.44 16.02 7.09
CA GLU A 158 17.64 16.44 5.94
C GLU A 158 16.15 16.29 6.25
N ARG A 159 15.36 17.27 5.79
CA ARG A 159 13.92 17.28 5.94
C ARG A 159 13.28 17.61 4.60
N ASN A 160 12.22 16.88 4.26
CA ASN A 160 11.39 17.22 3.11
C ASN A 160 10.47 18.39 3.47
N THR A 161 10.86 19.59 3.07
CA THR A 161 10.05 20.81 3.19
C THR A 161 9.41 21.21 1.86
N ARG A 162 9.63 20.43 0.80
CA ARG A 162 9.20 20.75 -0.56
C ARG A 162 7.78 20.22 -0.78
N TYR A 163 6.81 21.11 -0.64
CA TYR A 163 5.44 20.87 -1.08
C TYR A 163 5.32 21.16 -2.57
N VAL A 164 4.90 20.17 -3.36
CA VAL A 164 4.61 20.33 -4.79
C VAL A 164 3.12 20.06 -5.00
N ASP A 165 2.38 21.08 -5.42
CA ASP A 165 0.97 20.94 -5.78
C ASP A 165 0.82 20.27 -7.15
N ALA A 166 1.06 18.96 -7.18
CA ALA A 166 0.93 18.16 -8.38
C ALA A 166 0.38 16.77 -8.06
N VAL A 167 -0.41 16.25 -8.98
CA VAL A 167 -0.73 14.83 -9.09
C VAL A 167 -0.27 14.40 -10.47
N MET A 168 0.27 13.19 -10.57
CA MET A 168 0.75 12.62 -11.82
C MET A 168 0.38 11.15 -11.89
N THR A 169 0.08 10.66 -13.09
CA THR A 169 -0.01 9.22 -13.34
C THR A 169 1.39 8.61 -13.43
N VAL A 170 1.62 7.50 -12.73
CA VAL A 170 2.81 6.67 -12.93
C VAL A 170 2.68 5.97 -14.29
N PRO A 171 3.59 6.18 -15.25
CA PRO A 171 3.45 5.65 -16.60
C PRO A 171 3.34 4.12 -16.65
N LYS A 172 2.63 3.59 -17.66
CA LYS A 172 2.60 2.15 -17.93
C LYS A 172 4.03 1.62 -18.19
N GLY A 173 4.35 0.45 -17.65
CA GLY A 173 5.66 -0.20 -17.77
C GLY A 173 6.74 0.40 -16.87
N THR A 174 6.40 1.38 -16.01
CA THR A 174 7.34 2.00 -15.06
C THR A 174 7.02 1.58 -13.64
N LEU A 175 8.02 1.04 -12.94
CA LEU A 175 7.95 0.76 -11.50
C LEU A 175 8.20 2.04 -10.70
N PHE A 176 7.78 2.04 -9.44
CA PHE A 176 8.01 3.15 -8.51
C PHE A 176 8.20 2.61 -7.10
N PRO A 177 8.94 3.32 -6.22
CA PRO A 177 9.04 2.96 -4.81
C PRO A 177 7.76 3.39 -4.10
N MET A 178 6.79 2.48 -4.01
CA MET A 178 5.54 2.73 -3.28
C MET A 178 5.81 2.73 -1.78
N CYS A 179 5.38 3.78 -1.10
CA CYS A 179 5.41 3.88 0.35
C CYS A 179 4.02 3.58 0.95
N GLY A 180 3.96 2.73 1.96
CA GLY A 180 2.72 2.36 2.66
C GLY A 180 2.19 3.41 3.64
N MET A 181 2.97 4.43 3.98
CA MET A 181 2.65 5.44 5.00
C MET A 181 1.47 6.35 4.65
N ASN A 182 1.23 6.57 3.36
CA ASN A 182 0.18 7.48 2.86
C ASN A 182 -0.34 6.96 1.53
N LEU A 183 -1.24 6.00 1.60
CA LEU A 183 -1.66 5.24 0.44
C LEU A 183 -3.15 4.96 0.48
N ALA A 184 -3.81 5.13 -0.65
CA ALA A 184 -5.19 4.73 -0.83
C ALA A 184 -5.37 3.90 -2.10
N PHE A 185 -6.34 2.99 -2.09
CA PHE A 185 -6.64 2.14 -3.25
C PHE A 185 -8.12 1.78 -3.35
N ASP A 186 -8.56 1.51 -4.58
CA ASP A 186 -9.84 0.90 -4.87
C ASP A 186 -9.72 -0.62 -4.71
N ARG A 187 -10.28 -1.12 -3.62
CA ARG A 187 -10.27 -2.52 -3.23
C ARG A 187 -10.91 -3.42 -4.27
N GLU A 188 -11.93 -2.94 -4.99
CA GLU A 188 -12.62 -3.72 -6.03
C GLU A 188 -11.74 -3.88 -7.26
N LEU A 189 -10.89 -2.90 -7.56
CA LEU A 189 -10.00 -2.93 -8.73
C LEU A 189 -8.69 -3.68 -8.49
N ILE A 190 -8.12 -3.62 -7.27
CA ILE A 190 -6.75 -4.11 -7.02
C ILE A 190 -6.53 -4.78 -5.67
N GLY A 191 -7.55 -4.90 -4.83
CA GLY A 191 -7.45 -5.41 -3.46
C GLY A 191 -6.66 -6.71 -3.30
N PRO A 192 -6.89 -7.77 -4.11
CA PRO A 192 -6.14 -9.02 -3.99
C PRO A 192 -4.62 -8.87 -4.23
N ALA A 193 -4.17 -7.83 -4.94
CA ALA A 193 -2.76 -7.56 -5.18
C ALA A 193 -2.11 -6.66 -4.11
N MET A 194 -2.89 -6.11 -3.17
CA MET A 194 -2.37 -5.29 -2.07
C MET A 194 -1.86 -6.16 -0.92
N TYR A 195 -0.72 -6.83 -1.16
CA TYR A 195 -0.05 -7.68 -0.19
C TYR A 195 1.43 -7.34 -0.07
N PHE A 196 1.83 -7.02 1.16
CA PHE A 196 3.14 -6.51 1.55
C PHE A 196 4.18 -7.63 1.77
N GLY A 197 3.78 -8.89 1.59
CA GLY A 197 4.68 -10.03 1.71
C GLY A 197 5.00 -10.42 3.15
N LEU A 198 6.02 -11.27 3.28
CA LEU A 198 6.56 -11.72 4.56
C LEU A 198 7.81 -10.93 4.89
N MET A 199 7.73 -10.04 5.86
CA MET A 199 8.86 -9.25 6.35
C MET A 199 8.95 -9.36 7.88
N GLY A 200 9.88 -8.66 8.53
CA GLY A 200 9.88 -8.57 10.00
C GLY A 200 10.40 -9.83 10.70
N ASP A 201 9.74 -10.25 11.78
CA ASP A 201 10.28 -11.27 12.69
C ASP A 201 10.44 -12.63 12.00
N GLY A 202 11.62 -13.23 12.15
CA GLY A 202 11.96 -14.50 11.51
C GLY A 202 12.04 -14.46 9.98
N GLN A 203 12.07 -13.27 9.36
CA GLN A 203 12.34 -13.10 7.93
C GLN A 203 13.73 -12.49 7.72
N PRO A 204 14.40 -12.79 6.59
CA PRO A 204 15.74 -12.29 6.32
C PRO A 204 15.78 -10.82 5.89
N ILE A 205 14.62 -10.18 5.72
CA ILE A 205 14.45 -8.84 5.16
C ILE A 205 13.31 -8.08 5.86
N GLY A 206 13.40 -6.75 5.90
CA GLY A 206 12.30 -5.86 6.29
C GLY A 206 12.48 -4.47 5.72
N ARG A 207 11.44 -3.61 5.85
CA ARG A 207 11.38 -2.27 5.23
C ARG A 207 11.43 -2.29 3.69
N TYR A 208 11.01 -3.41 3.11
CA TYR A 208 10.88 -3.61 1.66
C TYR A 208 9.46 -4.05 1.26
N ASP A 209 8.58 -4.17 2.26
CA ASP A 209 7.23 -4.70 2.16
C ASP A 209 6.34 -3.90 1.21
N ASP A 210 6.30 -2.59 1.39
CA ASP A 210 5.51 -1.68 0.56
C ASP A 210 6.06 -1.53 -0.85
N MET A 211 7.38 -1.41 -1.01
CA MET A 211 8.02 -1.40 -2.32
C MET A 211 7.71 -2.68 -3.10
N TRP A 212 7.84 -3.85 -2.45
CA TRP A 212 7.48 -5.14 -3.04
C TRP A 212 6.00 -5.20 -3.48
N ALA A 213 5.09 -4.79 -2.60
CA ALA A 213 3.67 -4.71 -2.93
C ALA A 213 3.42 -3.77 -4.12
N GLY A 214 4.12 -2.63 -4.14
CA GLY A 214 4.03 -1.62 -5.18
C GLY A 214 4.46 -2.17 -6.54
N TRP A 215 5.56 -2.92 -6.60
CA TRP A 215 6.03 -3.54 -7.85
C TRP A 215 5.08 -4.62 -8.34
N CYS A 216 4.61 -5.51 -7.45
CA CYS A 216 3.62 -6.53 -7.79
C CYS A 216 2.33 -5.89 -8.33
N MET A 217 1.77 -4.95 -7.57
CA MET A 217 0.54 -4.25 -7.94
C MET A 217 0.71 -3.49 -9.26
N LYS A 218 1.86 -2.84 -9.48
CA LYS A 218 2.08 -2.04 -10.69
C LYS A 218 2.11 -2.90 -11.95
N VAL A 219 2.78 -4.06 -11.92
CA VAL A 219 2.78 -5.03 -13.03
C VAL A 219 1.34 -5.47 -13.36
N ILE A 220 0.53 -5.72 -12.33
CA ILE A 220 -0.86 -6.17 -12.50
C ILE A 220 -1.76 -5.04 -13.01
N CYS A 221 -1.63 -3.83 -12.48
CA CYS A 221 -2.33 -2.65 -12.99
C CYS A 221 -2.01 -2.41 -14.47
N ASP A 222 -0.74 -2.49 -14.86
CA ASP A 222 -0.33 -2.28 -16.26
C ASP A 222 -0.90 -3.34 -17.21
N HIS A 223 -0.97 -4.59 -16.74
CA HIS A 223 -1.57 -5.71 -17.47
C HIS A 223 -3.09 -5.53 -17.64
N LEU A 224 -3.78 -5.13 -16.57
CA LEU A 224 -5.24 -4.96 -16.55
C LEU A 224 -5.71 -3.59 -17.07
N GLY A 225 -4.79 -2.70 -17.45
CA GLY A 225 -5.14 -1.36 -17.94
C GLY A 225 -5.63 -0.41 -16.85
N LEU A 226 -5.16 -0.57 -15.61
CA LEU A 226 -5.49 0.26 -14.47
C LEU A 226 -4.41 1.31 -14.21
N GLY A 227 -4.83 2.45 -13.67
CA GLY A 227 -3.98 3.60 -13.37
C GLY A 227 -3.48 3.64 -11.93
N VAL A 228 -2.31 4.25 -11.76
CA VAL A 228 -1.74 4.60 -10.46
C VAL A 228 -1.37 6.08 -10.49
N LYS A 229 -1.83 6.85 -9.48
CA LYS A 229 -1.46 8.25 -9.31
C LYS A 229 -0.51 8.43 -8.14
N THR A 230 0.40 9.39 -8.24
CA THR A 230 1.31 9.82 -7.19
C THR A 230 1.36 11.35 -7.08
N GLY A 231 1.72 11.88 -5.91
CA GLY A 231 1.80 13.32 -5.64
C GLY A 231 0.97 13.68 -4.42
N LEU A 232 0.03 14.62 -4.57
CA LEU A 232 -0.94 14.88 -3.50
C LEU A 232 -1.75 13.61 -3.15
N PRO A 233 -2.10 13.40 -1.87
CA PRO A 233 -1.90 14.30 -0.73
C PRO A 233 -0.54 14.18 -0.03
N TYR A 234 -0.23 15.16 0.82
CA TYR A 234 0.88 15.09 1.77
C TYR A 234 0.39 14.79 3.20
N ILE A 235 1.16 13.99 3.94
CA ILE A 235 1.09 13.83 5.40
C ILE A 235 2.36 14.36 6.07
N TRP A 236 2.38 14.44 7.40
CA TRP A 236 3.56 14.82 8.19
C TRP A 236 4.15 13.60 8.90
N HIS A 237 5.30 13.11 8.44
CA HIS A 237 5.96 11.95 9.03
C HIS A 237 6.95 12.39 10.12
N SER A 238 6.81 11.87 11.34
CA SER A 238 7.55 12.40 12.51
C SER A 238 8.69 11.52 13.02
N LYS A 239 8.77 10.24 12.63
CA LYS A 239 9.71 9.29 13.21
C LYS A 239 10.95 9.12 12.35
N ALA A 240 12.11 9.29 12.96
CA ALA A 240 13.38 8.85 12.40
C ALA A 240 13.87 7.65 13.22
N SER A 241 13.72 6.45 12.67
CA SER A 241 14.26 5.24 13.31
C SER A 241 15.79 5.17 13.17
N SER A 242 16.43 4.34 13.99
CA SER A 242 17.89 4.17 13.94
C SER A 242 18.34 3.66 12.58
N PRO A 243 19.15 4.42 11.82
CA PRO A 243 19.58 4.00 10.49
C PRO A 243 20.48 2.76 10.55
N PHE A 244 21.20 2.52 11.65
CA PHE A 244 22.00 1.30 11.81
C PHE A 244 21.13 0.04 11.98
N VAL A 245 19.99 0.15 12.67
CA VAL A 245 19.04 -0.95 12.78
C VAL A 245 18.36 -1.19 11.43
N ASN A 246 17.98 -0.12 10.74
CA ASN A 246 17.36 -0.20 9.43
C ASN A 246 18.29 -0.80 8.39
N LEU A 247 19.57 -0.44 8.38
CA LEU A 247 20.57 -1.00 7.46
C LEU A 247 20.67 -2.53 7.58
N LYS A 248 20.60 -3.08 8.81
CA LYS A 248 20.61 -4.54 9.00
C LYS A 248 19.37 -5.21 8.41
N LYS A 249 18.21 -4.55 8.47
CA LYS A 249 16.94 -5.05 7.91
C LYS A 249 16.92 -4.95 6.39
N GLU A 250 17.51 -3.88 5.85
CA GLU A 250 17.47 -3.52 4.43
C GLU A 250 18.60 -4.13 3.61
N TYR A 251 19.74 -4.48 4.23
CA TYR A 251 20.98 -4.88 3.54
C TYR A 251 20.76 -5.95 2.44
N LYS A 252 20.02 -7.01 2.76
CA LYS A 252 19.69 -8.05 1.76
C LYS A 252 18.77 -7.51 0.67
N GLY A 253 17.78 -6.70 1.04
CA GLY A 253 16.87 -6.04 0.10
C GLY A 253 17.62 -5.18 -0.91
N ILE A 254 18.58 -4.37 -0.46
CA ILE A 254 19.40 -3.51 -1.34
C ILE A 254 20.11 -4.35 -2.40
N PHE A 255 20.71 -5.47 -2.01
CA PHE A 255 21.40 -6.37 -2.94
C PHE A 255 20.43 -7.13 -3.86
N TRP A 256 19.33 -7.66 -3.31
CA TRP A 256 18.33 -8.41 -4.08
C TRP A 256 17.55 -7.53 -5.04
N GLN A 257 17.38 -6.25 -4.74
CA GLN A 257 16.69 -5.29 -5.60
C GLN A 257 17.32 -5.20 -6.99
N GLU A 258 18.65 -5.31 -7.08
CA GLU A 258 19.39 -5.33 -8.37
C GLU A 258 19.01 -6.51 -9.28
N LYS A 259 18.39 -7.56 -8.72
CA LYS A 259 17.80 -8.67 -9.47
C LYS A 259 16.27 -8.56 -9.57
N ALA A 260 15.62 -8.10 -8.52
CA ALA A 260 14.16 -7.97 -8.46
C ALA A 260 13.62 -6.92 -9.43
N ILE A 261 14.26 -5.76 -9.57
CA ILE A 261 13.78 -4.69 -10.46
C ILE A 261 13.82 -5.11 -11.94
N PRO A 262 14.96 -5.63 -12.49
CA PRO A 262 14.96 -6.16 -13.85
C PRO A 262 13.96 -7.29 -14.07
N PHE A 263 13.76 -8.14 -13.05
CA PHE A 263 12.72 -9.16 -13.07
C PHE A 263 11.34 -8.52 -13.28
N PHE A 264 10.89 -7.62 -12.40
CA PHE A 264 9.56 -7.00 -12.50
C PHE A 264 9.38 -6.20 -13.80
N GLN A 265 10.43 -5.55 -14.30
CA GLN A 265 10.41 -4.85 -15.59
C GLN A 265 10.24 -5.80 -16.79
N SER A 266 10.66 -7.06 -16.65
CA SER A 266 10.56 -8.06 -17.72
C SER A 266 9.33 -8.97 -17.62
N VAL A 267 8.62 -8.98 -16.47
CA VAL A 267 7.41 -9.79 -16.30
C VAL A 267 6.37 -9.39 -17.34
N SER A 268 5.90 -10.39 -18.09
CA SER A 268 4.72 -10.27 -18.95
C SER A 268 3.71 -11.33 -18.54
N LEU A 269 2.57 -10.90 -17.99
CA LEU A 269 1.53 -11.82 -17.57
C LEU A 269 0.76 -12.36 -18.80
N PRO A 270 0.28 -13.62 -18.75
CA PRO A 270 -0.52 -14.18 -19.83
C PRO A 270 -1.83 -13.40 -20.06
N LYS A 271 -2.28 -13.29 -21.31
CA LYS A 271 -3.49 -12.51 -21.67
C LYS A 271 -4.76 -13.05 -21.02
N GLU A 272 -4.79 -14.35 -20.74
CA GLU A 272 -5.86 -15.05 -20.03
C GLU A 272 -5.96 -14.70 -18.54
N CYS A 273 -4.92 -14.07 -17.96
CA CYS A 273 -4.99 -13.51 -16.61
C CYS A 273 -5.85 -12.24 -16.63
N SER A 274 -7.17 -12.42 -16.56
CA SER A 274 -8.15 -11.35 -16.66
C SER A 274 -8.71 -10.86 -15.31
N SER A 275 -8.25 -11.42 -14.19
CA SER A 275 -8.60 -10.96 -12.84
C SER A 275 -7.33 -10.71 -12.02
N VAL A 276 -7.45 -9.90 -10.96
CA VAL A 276 -6.32 -9.56 -10.08
C VAL A 276 -5.76 -10.82 -9.42
N GLU A 277 -6.62 -11.73 -8.96
CA GLU A 277 -6.22 -13.00 -8.33
C GLU A 277 -5.43 -13.87 -9.31
N LYS A 278 -5.92 -14.03 -10.54
CA LYS A 278 -5.21 -14.79 -11.58
C LYS A 278 -3.85 -14.17 -11.90
N CYS A 279 -3.80 -12.86 -12.03
CA CYS A 279 -2.55 -12.13 -12.26
C CYS A 279 -1.56 -12.32 -11.09
N TYR A 280 -2.03 -12.21 -9.85
CA TYR A 280 -1.20 -12.34 -8.66
C TYR A 280 -0.66 -13.77 -8.49
N LEU A 281 -1.48 -14.78 -8.78
CA LEU A 281 -1.06 -16.18 -8.76
C LEU A 281 -0.05 -16.50 -9.87
N ALA A 282 -0.25 -15.99 -11.09
CA ALA A 282 0.71 -16.11 -12.18
C ALA A 282 2.05 -15.45 -11.81
N LEU A 283 2.01 -14.24 -11.26
CA LEU A 283 3.18 -13.54 -10.77
C LEU A 283 3.89 -14.31 -9.64
N ALA A 284 3.15 -14.93 -8.70
CA ALA A 284 3.73 -15.77 -7.66
C ALA A 284 4.52 -16.95 -8.26
N GLY A 285 4.02 -17.56 -9.35
CA GLY A 285 4.75 -18.61 -10.09
C GLY A 285 6.06 -18.11 -10.71
N GLU A 286 6.05 -16.92 -11.30
CA GLU A 286 7.26 -16.27 -11.84
C GLU A 286 8.25 -15.91 -10.72
N VAL A 287 7.78 -15.37 -9.59
CA VAL A 287 8.63 -15.09 -8.41
C VAL A 287 9.28 -16.38 -7.91
N LYS A 288 8.50 -17.47 -7.77
CA LYS A 288 9.01 -18.76 -7.30
C LYS A 288 10.09 -19.33 -8.22
N SER A 289 9.89 -19.25 -9.53
CA SER A 289 10.81 -19.83 -10.51
C SER A 289 12.04 -18.97 -10.77
N LYS A 290 11.90 -17.64 -10.84
CA LYS A 290 12.99 -16.73 -11.22
C LYS A 290 13.72 -16.15 -10.02
N LEU A 291 12.99 -15.62 -9.05
CA LEU A 291 13.61 -15.04 -7.85
C LEU A 291 13.97 -16.11 -6.81
N GLY A 292 13.38 -17.31 -6.90
CA GLY A 292 13.81 -18.45 -6.08
C GLY A 292 15.28 -18.84 -6.28
N GLU A 293 15.88 -18.53 -7.43
CA GLU A 293 17.30 -18.71 -7.70
C GLU A 293 18.19 -17.71 -6.94
N VAL A 294 17.63 -16.57 -6.53
CA VAL A 294 18.35 -15.51 -5.78
C VAL A 294 18.48 -15.89 -4.32
N ASP A 295 17.39 -16.33 -3.68
CA ASP A 295 17.38 -16.82 -2.30
C ASP A 295 16.11 -17.67 -2.03
N PRO A 296 16.20 -18.75 -1.22
CA PRO A 296 15.04 -19.57 -0.84
C PRO A 296 13.89 -18.79 -0.19
N TYR A 297 14.16 -17.60 0.37
CA TYR A 297 13.13 -16.67 0.84
C TYR A 297 12.08 -16.38 -0.22
N PHE A 298 12.45 -16.20 -1.49
CA PHE A 298 11.47 -15.89 -2.55
C PHE A 298 10.55 -17.06 -2.88
N ILE A 299 11.01 -18.30 -2.67
CA ILE A 299 10.16 -19.50 -2.78
C ILE A 299 9.09 -19.45 -1.69
N LYS A 300 9.50 -19.18 -0.45
CA LYS A 300 8.58 -19.02 0.69
C LYS A 300 7.63 -17.84 0.49
N LEU A 301 8.11 -16.73 -0.04
CA LEU A 301 7.31 -15.54 -0.32
C LEU A 301 6.27 -15.82 -1.40
N ALA A 302 6.62 -16.55 -2.47
CA ALA A 302 5.67 -16.98 -3.48
C ALA A 302 4.58 -17.90 -2.92
N ASP A 303 4.94 -18.85 -2.04
CA ASP A 303 3.95 -19.70 -1.36
C ASP A 303 3.02 -18.85 -0.45
N ALA A 304 3.55 -17.80 0.18
CA ALA A 304 2.76 -16.86 0.96
C ALA A 304 1.86 -15.97 0.09
N MET A 305 2.28 -15.59 -1.12
CA MET A 305 1.43 -14.90 -2.10
C MET A 305 0.23 -15.75 -2.50
N VAL A 306 0.43 -17.05 -2.72
CA VAL A 306 -0.68 -18.00 -2.98
C VAL A 306 -1.61 -18.08 -1.77
N THR A 307 -1.03 -18.29 -0.58
CA THR A 307 -1.79 -18.37 0.69
C THR A 307 -2.58 -17.10 0.95
N TRP A 308 -2.05 -15.93 0.59
CA TRP A 308 -2.74 -14.65 0.67
C TRP A 308 -3.99 -14.61 -0.21
N ILE A 309 -3.91 -15.06 -1.47
CA ILE A 309 -5.09 -15.13 -2.36
C ILE A 309 -6.13 -16.13 -1.82
N GLU A 310 -5.69 -17.26 -1.28
CA GLU A 310 -6.61 -18.21 -0.63
C GLU A 310 -7.30 -17.59 0.59
N ALA A 311 -6.56 -16.85 1.43
CA ALA A 311 -7.12 -16.12 2.56
C ALA A 311 -8.10 -15.02 2.09
N TRP A 312 -7.75 -14.30 1.02
CA TRP A 312 -8.61 -13.30 0.41
C TRP A 312 -9.94 -13.89 -0.04
N ASN A 313 -9.89 -15.00 -0.76
CA ASN A 313 -11.08 -15.70 -1.22
C ASN A 313 -11.90 -16.25 -0.05
N MET A 314 -11.27 -16.85 0.96
CA MET A 314 -11.95 -17.34 2.16
C MET A 314 -12.73 -16.23 2.88
N VAL A 315 -12.15 -15.04 3.02
CA VAL A 315 -12.77 -13.93 3.75
C VAL A 315 -13.80 -13.17 2.91
N ASN A 316 -13.69 -13.23 1.58
CA ASN A 316 -14.42 -12.33 0.67
C ASN A 316 -15.33 -13.04 -0.34
N SER A 317 -15.35 -14.37 -0.41
CA SER A 317 -16.27 -15.10 -1.28
C SER A 317 -17.71 -15.07 -0.74
N PRO A 318 -18.72 -14.86 -1.60
CA PRO A 318 -20.12 -14.91 -1.21
C PRO A 318 -20.54 -16.37 -0.95
N GLY A 319 -20.37 -16.85 0.28
CA GLY A 319 -20.86 -18.18 0.70
C GLY A 319 -20.19 -18.74 1.95
N GLU A 320 -18.89 -18.47 2.11
CA GLU A 320 -18.15 -18.79 3.32
C GLU A 320 -18.04 -17.52 4.15
N LYS A 321 -18.93 -17.33 5.13
CA LYS A 321 -18.70 -16.34 6.17
C LYS A 321 -17.80 -17.02 7.21
N PRO A 322 -16.48 -16.76 7.27
CA PRO A 322 -15.75 -17.05 8.49
C PRO A 322 -16.49 -16.37 9.64
N ALA A 323 -16.51 -17.01 10.82
CA ALA A 323 -17.13 -16.45 12.01
C ALA A 323 -16.37 -15.19 12.45
N MET A 324 -16.63 -14.09 11.75
CA MET A 324 -16.38 -12.73 12.21
C MET A 324 -17.44 -12.47 13.26
N THR A 325 -17.26 -13.09 14.44
CA THR A 325 -17.93 -12.62 15.64
C THR A 325 -17.55 -11.16 15.78
N SER A 326 -18.55 -10.28 15.73
CA SER A 326 -18.38 -8.91 16.16
C SER A 326 -17.72 -8.96 17.53
N LEU A 327 -16.45 -8.54 17.61
CA LEU A 327 -15.88 -8.18 18.90
C LEU A 327 -16.85 -7.15 19.50
N PRO A 328 -17.19 -7.26 20.79
CA PRO A 328 -18.15 -6.35 21.39
C PRO A 328 -17.66 -4.94 21.08
N ASN A 329 -18.46 -4.18 20.33
CA ASN A 329 -18.31 -2.73 20.28
C ASN A 329 -18.13 -2.32 21.74
N ALA A 330 -17.01 -1.69 22.06
CA ALA A 330 -16.93 -0.93 23.28
C ALA A 330 -17.91 0.24 23.11
N THR A 331 -19.21 -0.03 23.18
CA THR A 331 -20.22 1.00 23.38
C THR A 331 -19.95 1.54 24.77
N SER A 332 -19.16 2.61 24.87
CA SER A 332 -19.22 3.49 26.02
C SER A 332 -20.63 4.08 26.02
N LYS A 333 -21.53 3.41 26.73
CA LYS A 333 -22.83 3.98 27.08
C LYS A 333 -22.58 5.06 28.12
N LYS A 334 -22.94 6.29 27.72
CA LYS A 334 -23.15 7.54 28.47
C LYS A 334 -21.91 8.33 28.84
#